data_AF-A0A370FUX2-F1
#
_entry.id   AF-A0A370FUX2-F1
#
_cell.length_a   1.000
_cell.length_b   1.000
_cell.length_c   1.000
_cell.angle_alpha   90.00
_cell.angle_beta   90.00
_cell.angle_gamma   90.00
#
_symmetry.space_group_name_H-M   'P 1'
#
loop_
_entity.id
_entity.type
_entity.pdbx_description
1 polymer ?
#
loop_
_entity_poly.entity_id
_entity_poly.type
_entity_poly.pdbx_seq_one_letter_code
_entity_poly.pdbx_strand_id
1 'polypeptide(L)'
;MSDIVSVFVLALVVTSMGLTVKQLARSRARRATYLRTVRAIRWWMVPAAAMQLTVVAGTFWVLSEAVPILRFGWWSALGGSGNIALGQTDNSGFVWSALSLAIPAALVLLVPFLAHEEERTFRAGAEEWTMATRVRTQVTFGLIHLAMGIPVAAGIALIVSGFYFERLYLVAVRGNRERIAELRNVPPPAVIDCPPLPVGAPYDPHHWDRVQAERAAVRAENTRLRLAWEDGEDEASRRARSLRAELRAPALATAAAAHAVSNWIVCALLFVFMLTT
;
A
#
# COMPACT_ATOMS: atom_id res chain seq x y z
N MET A 1 10.75 -17.31 -27.14
CA MET A 1 10.91 -15.97 -26.53
C MET A 1 10.03 -15.81 -25.30
N SER A 2 8.76 -16.24 -25.35
CA SER A 2 7.84 -16.36 -24.20
C SER A 2 8.48 -17.04 -22.98
N ASP A 3 9.16 -18.17 -23.20
CA ASP A 3 9.62 -19.01 -22.08
C ASP A 3 10.74 -18.36 -21.27
N ILE A 4 11.66 -17.64 -21.94
CA ILE A 4 12.76 -16.92 -21.28
C ILE A 4 12.18 -15.80 -20.41
N VAL A 5 11.19 -15.07 -20.92
CA VAL A 5 10.53 -13.98 -20.16
C VAL A 5 9.75 -14.55 -18.98
N SER A 6 8.96 -15.60 -19.18
CA SER A 6 8.21 -16.26 -18.11
C SER A 6 9.12 -16.81 -17.00
N VAL A 7 10.22 -17.48 -17.38
CA VAL A 7 11.23 -17.94 -16.42
C VAL A 7 11.86 -16.76 -15.66
N PHE A 8 12.21 -15.68 -16.36
CA PHE A 8 12.79 -14.50 -15.72
C PHE A 8 11.84 -13.86 -14.71
N VAL A 9 10.57 -13.68 -15.07
CA VAL A 9 9.61 -13.07 -14.14
C VAL A 9 9.33 -13.97 -12.95
N LEU A 10 9.20 -15.29 -13.15
CA LEU A 10 9.05 -16.23 -12.03
C LEU A 10 10.28 -16.26 -11.12
N ALA A 11 11.48 -16.21 -11.68
CA ALA A 11 12.70 -16.09 -10.89
C ALA A 11 12.69 -14.81 -10.04
N LEU A 12 12.20 -13.68 -10.59
CA LEU A 12 12.04 -12.43 -9.86
C LEU A 12 10.99 -12.56 -8.73
N VAL A 13 9.84 -13.19 -8.98
CA VAL A 13 8.81 -13.45 -7.96
C VAL A 13 9.37 -14.31 -6.83
N VAL A 14 9.97 -15.46 -7.16
CA VAL A 14 10.56 -16.38 -6.17
C VAL A 14 11.67 -15.69 -5.37
N THR A 15 12.53 -14.92 -6.03
CA THR A 15 13.60 -14.17 -5.36
C THR A 15 13.02 -13.11 -4.42
N SER A 16 12.03 -12.34 -4.86
CA SER A 16 11.34 -11.34 -4.05
C SER A 16 10.69 -11.95 -2.79
N MET A 17 10.00 -13.09 -2.96
CA MET A 17 9.41 -13.83 -1.84
C MET A 17 10.48 -14.35 -0.88
N GLY A 18 11.57 -14.94 -1.40
CA GLY A 18 12.70 -15.41 -0.60
C GLY A 18 13.38 -14.29 0.21
N LEU A 19 13.56 -13.12 -0.40
CA LEU A 19 14.06 -11.92 0.29
C LEU A 19 13.08 -11.45 1.38
N THR A 20 11.77 -11.48 1.11
CA THR A 20 10.74 -11.11 2.08
C THR A 20 10.74 -12.06 3.28
N VAL A 21 10.80 -13.38 3.06
CA VAL A 21 10.94 -14.40 4.12
C VAL A 21 12.20 -14.12 4.95
N LYS A 22 13.34 -13.90 4.29
CA LYS A 22 14.62 -13.61 4.96
C LYS A 22 14.54 -12.34 5.82
N GLN A 23 13.90 -11.29 5.32
CA GLN A 23 13.70 -10.03 6.06
C GLN A 23 12.77 -10.22 7.26
N LEU A 24 11.69 -10.99 7.10
CA LEU A 24 10.77 -11.33 8.19
C LEU A 24 11.48 -12.19 9.26
N ALA A 25 12.27 -13.18 8.86
CA ALA A 25 13.03 -14.04 9.76
C ALA A 25 14.13 -13.29 10.52
N ARG A 26 14.67 -12.19 9.98
CA ARG A 26 15.74 -11.41 10.63
C ARG A 26 15.22 -10.23 11.47
N SER A 27 14.15 -9.57 11.06
CA SER A 27 13.65 -8.37 11.75
C SER A 27 12.61 -8.68 12.83
N ARG A 28 12.96 -8.39 14.10
CA ARG A 28 12.01 -8.49 15.24
C ARG A 28 10.78 -7.60 15.03
N ALA A 29 10.97 -6.38 14.50
CA ALA A 29 9.89 -5.44 14.24
C ALA A 29 8.88 -6.01 13.22
N ARG A 30 9.37 -6.59 12.11
CA ARG A 30 8.49 -7.19 11.09
C ARG A 30 7.74 -8.41 11.62
N ARG A 31 8.38 -9.26 12.44
CA ARG A 31 7.68 -10.37 13.12
C ARG A 31 6.59 -9.88 14.06
N ALA A 32 6.85 -8.82 14.83
CA ALA A 32 5.84 -8.23 15.69
C ALA A 32 4.64 -7.71 14.89
N THR A 33 4.89 -7.08 13.74
CA THR A 33 3.84 -6.65 12.80
C THR A 33 3.04 -7.85 12.26
N TYR A 34 3.72 -8.89 11.75
CA TYR A 34 3.08 -10.11 11.29
C TYR A 34 2.17 -10.73 12.35
N LEU A 35 2.70 -10.93 13.57
CA LEU A 35 1.94 -11.49 14.68
C LEU A 35 0.77 -10.59 15.10
N ARG A 36 0.92 -9.27 15.01
CA ARG A 36 -0.18 -8.33 15.27
C ARG A 36 -1.30 -8.49 14.25
N THR A 37 -0.98 -8.64 12.96
CA THR A 37 -1.98 -8.92 11.92
C THR A 37 -2.69 -10.25 12.19
N VAL A 38 -1.95 -11.33 12.41
CA VAL A 38 -2.55 -12.65 12.69
C VAL A 38 -3.44 -12.62 13.94
N ARG A 39 -3.00 -11.98 15.02
CA ARG A 39 -3.79 -11.84 16.26
C ARG A 39 -5.01 -10.92 16.11
N ALA A 40 -5.04 -10.06 15.10
CA ALA A 40 -6.18 -9.21 14.81
C ALA A 40 -7.29 -9.93 14.02
N ILE A 41 -7.03 -11.15 13.50
CA ILE A 41 -8.03 -11.96 12.83
C ILE A 41 -9.19 -12.29 13.77
N ARG A 42 -10.41 -12.20 13.26
CA ARG A 42 -11.66 -12.53 13.95
C ARG A 42 -12.49 -13.44 13.07
N TRP A 43 -13.25 -14.34 13.69
CA TRP A 43 -14.05 -15.34 12.96
C TRP A 43 -15.03 -14.70 11.96
N TRP A 44 -15.60 -13.53 12.28
CA TRP A 44 -16.54 -12.81 11.40
C TRP A 44 -15.90 -12.33 10.10
N MET A 45 -14.57 -12.21 10.05
CA MET A 45 -13.86 -11.79 8.84
C MET A 45 -13.97 -12.83 7.73
N VAL A 46 -14.18 -14.11 8.06
CA VAL A 46 -14.34 -15.18 7.05
C VAL A 46 -15.62 -14.99 6.21
N PRO A 47 -16.84 -14.94 6.81
CA PRO A 47 -18.04 -14.68 6.02
C PRO A 47 -18.04 -13.28 5.38
N ALA A 48 -17.45 -12.27 6.03
CA ALA A 48 -17.34 -10.93 5.43
C ALA A 48 -16.42 -10.92 4.20
N ALA A 49 -15.29 -11.64 4.26
CA ALA A 49 -14.37 -11.82 3.14
C ALA A 49 -15.04 -12.61 2.01
N ALA A 50 -15.76 -13.69 2.32
CA ALA A 50 -16.51 -14.44 1.30
C ALA A 50 -17.52 -13.54 0.58
N MET A 51 -18.31 -12.74 1.32
CA MET A 51 -19.25 -11.78 0.74
C MET A 51 -18.53 -10.74 -0.14
N GLN A 52 -17.44 -10.15 0.36
CA GLN A 52 -16.66 -9.16 -0.38
C GLN A 52 -16.06 -9.75 -1.67
N LEU A 53 -15.50 -10.97 -1.61
CA LEU A 53 -14.95 -11.66 -2.77
C LEU A 53 -16.04 -12.00 -3.79
N THR A 54 -17.25 -12.35 -3.36
CA THR A 54 -18.39 -12.55 -4.27
C THR A 54 -18.72 -11.26 -5.05
N VAL A 55 -18.71 -10.10 -4.38
CA VAL A 55 -18.95 -8.80 -5.06
C VAL A 55 -17.83 -8.49 -6.05
N VAL A 56 -16.58 -8.74 -5.68
CA VAL A 56 -15.43 -8.55 -6.58
C VAL A 56 -15.51 -9.48 -7.79
N ALA A 57 -15.78 -10.76 -7.58
CA ALA A 57 -15.92 -11.75 -8.65
C ALA A 57 -17.09 -11.40 -9.59
N GLY A 58 -18.24 -10.99 -9.03
CA GLY A 58 -19.38 -10.54 -9.82
C GLY A 58 -19.08 -9.28 -10.64
N THR A 59 -18.38 -8.31 -10.05
CA THR A 59 -17.95 -7.08 -10.74
C THR A 59 -16.97 -7.41 -11.87
N PHE A 60 -15.97 -8.25 -11.60
CA PHE A 60 -15.04 -8.75 -12.60
C PHE A 60 -15.76 -9.44 -13.76
N TRP A 61 -16.71 -10.33 -13.46
CA TRP A 61 -17.50 -11.05 -14.46
C TRP A 61 -18.31 -10.10 -15.34
N VAL A 62 -19.08 -9.18 -14.74
CA VAL A 62 -19.87 -8.18 -15.48
C VAL A 62 -18.99 -7.32 -16.38
N LEU A 63 -17.87 -6.81 -15.87
CA LEU A 63 -16.94 -5.98 -16.66
C LEU A 63 -16.32 -6.77 -17.81
N SER A 64 -15.97 -8.03 -17.57
CA SER A 64 -15.38 -8.91 -18.57
C SER A 64 -16.35 -9.22 -19.70
N GLU A 65 -17.63 -9.44 -19.41
CA GLU A 65 -18.66 -9.69 -20.44
C GLU A 65 -19.06 -8.41 -21.18
N ALA A 66 -19.27 -7.31 -20.45
CA ALA A 66 -19.77 -6.07 -21.03
C ALA A 66 -18.73 -5.36 -21.90
N VAL A 67 -17.44 -5.49 -21.56
CA VAL A 67 -16.35 -4.75 -22.23
C VAL A 67 -15.17 -5.70 -22.48
N PRO A 68 -15.15 -6.46 -23.59
CA PRO A 68 -14.17 -7.52 -23.85
C PRO A 68 -12.71 -7.08 -23.77
N ILE A 69 -12.39 -5.83 -24.12
CA ILE A 69 -11.02 -5.28 -24.00
C ILE A 69 -10.50 -5.26 -22.55
N LEU A 70 -11.39 -5.26 -21.54
CA LEU A 70 -11.00 -5.30 -20.13
C LEU A 70 -10.52 -6.70 -19.68
N ARG A 71 -10.72 -7.74 -20.50
CA ARG A 71 -10.17 -9.09 -20.24
C ARG A 71 -8.66 -9.15 -20.43
N PHE A 72 -8.08 -8.17 -21.11
CA PHE A 72 -6.65 -8.11 -21.35
C PHE A 72 -5.85 -7.90 -20.06
N GLY A 73 -4.78 -8.69 -19.88
CA GLY A 73 -3.70 -8.44 -18.93
C GLY A 73 -2.36 -8.65 -19.64
N TRP A 74 -1.32 -7.89 -19.31
CA TRP A 74 -0.06 -8.00 -20.05
C TRP A 74 0.60 -9.38 -19.90
N TRP A 75 0.29 -10.13 -18.83
CA TRP A 75 0.76 -11.50 -18.65
C TRP A 75 0.22 -12.45 -19.72
N SER A 76 -1.03 -12.25 -20.15
CA SER A 76 -1.60 -13.07 -21.23
C SER A 76 -0.94 -12.80 -22.58
N ALA A 77 -0.41 -11.59 -22.80
CA ALA A 77 0.37 -11.28 -24.01
C ALA A 77 1.71 -12.04 -24.07
N LEU A 78 2.20 -12.57 -22.94
CA LEU A 78 3.45 -13.33 -22.85
C LEU A 78 3.23 -14.86 -22.88
N GLY A 79 2.00 -15.33 -23.11
CA GLY A 79 1.64 -16.75 -23.07
C GLY A 79 1.37 -17.29 -21.67
N GLY A 80 1.20 -16.40 -20.69
CA GLY A 80 0.73 -16.75 -19.36
C GLY A 80 -0.80 -16.82 -19.29
N SER A 81 -1.33 -17.59 -18.36
CA SER A 81 -2.75 -17.57 -18.01
C SER A 81 -2.92 -17.10 -16.56
N GLY A 82 -3.97 -16.34 -16.27
CA GLY A 82 -4.30 -15.91 -14.91
C GLY A 82 -3.37 -14.84 -14.31
N ASN A 83 -2.82 -15.11 -13.11
CA ASN A 83 -2.04 -14.17 -12.32
C ASN A 83 -0.60 -14.67 -12.12
N ILE A 84 0.38 -13.82 -12.42
CA ILE A 84 1.80 -14.16 -12.31
C ILE A 84 2.24 -14.50 -10.89
N ALA A 85 1.59 -13.91 -9.89
CA ALA A 85 1.83 -14.19 -8.48
C ALA A 85 1.43 -15.61 -8.08
N LEU A 86 0.67 -16.32 -8.92
CA LEU A 86 0.24 -17.70 -8.67
C LEU A 86 1.05 -18.73 -9.45
N GLY A 87 2.05 -18.30 -10.22
CA GLY A 87 2.89 -19.21 -11.01
C GLY A 87 2.13 -19.99 -12.09
N GLN A 88 0.95 -19.51 -12.50
CA GLN A 88 0.14 -20.18 -13.52
C GLN A 88 0.74 -19.98 -14.91
N THR A 89 1.12 -21.08 -15.55
CA THR A 89 1.64 -21.13 -16.91
C THR A 89 1.08 -22.35 -17.62
N ASP A 90 0.97 -22.31 -18.94
CA ASP A 90 0.58 -23.46 -19.75
C ASP A 90 1.72 -24.49 -19.93
N ASN A 91 2.86 -24.28 -19.24
CA ASN A 91 4.02 -25.15 -19.28
C ASN A 91 3.82 -26.41 -18.41
N SER A 92 4.22 -27.56 -18.95
CA SER A 92 4.18 -28.85 -18.26
C SER A 92 5.56 -29.30 -17.78
N GLY A 93 5.59 -30.19 -16.78
CA GLY A 93 6.82 -30.80 -16.25
C GLY A 93 7.02 -30.57 -14.76
N PHE A 94 7.86 -31.40 -14.15
CA PHE A 94 8.04 -31.45 -12.69
C PHE A 94 8.38 -30.09 -12.06
N VAL A 95 9.26 -29.30 -12.68
CA VAL A 95 9.67 -27.99 -12.17
C VAL A 95 8.48 -27.02 -12.15
N TRP A 96 7.68 -26.99 -13.22
CA TRP A 96 6.53 -26.11 -13.34
C TRP A 96 5.43 -26.48 -12.34
N SER A 97 5.15 -27.78 -12.18
CA SER A 97 4.22 -28.29 -11.16
C SER A 97 4.69 -28.00 -9.74
N ALA A 98 6.00 -28.09 -9.48
CA ALA A 98 6.55 -27.74 -8.18
C ALA A 98 6.40 -26.24 -7.89
N LEU A 99 6.64 -25.38 -8.88
CA LEU A 99 6.49 -23.92 -8.75
C LEU A 99 5.03 -23.49 -8.57
N SER A 100 4.09 -24.09 -9.29
CA SER A 100 2.66 -23.80 -9.17
C SER A 100 2.10 -24.14 -7.79
N LEU A 101 2.75 -25.04 -7.05
CA LEU A 101 2.43 -25.34 -5.67
C LEU A 101 3.21 -24.49 -4.67
N ALA A 102 4.53 -24.35 -4.87
CA ALA A 102 5.43 -23.68 -3.94
C ALA A 102 5.12 -22.19 -3.80
N ILE A 103 4.76 -21.51 -4.89
CA ILE A 103 4.46 -20.07 -4.87
C ILE A 103 3.19 -19.77 -4.06
N PRO A 104 2.01 -20.38 -4.33
CA PRO A 104 0.83 -20.19 -3.49
C PRO A 104 1.06 -20.58 -2.02
N ALA A 105 1.78 -21.67 -1.75
CA ALA A 105 2.10 -22.07 -0.38
C ALA A 105 2.94 -21.00 0.35
N ALA A 106 3.96 -20.46 -0.33
CA ALA A 106 4.77 -19.38 0.24
C ALA A 106 3.95 -18.07 0.38
N LEU A 107 3.02 -17.78 -0.53
CA LEU A 107 2.10 -16.65 -0.40
C LEU A 107 1.21 -16.80 0.83
N VAL A 108 0.59 -17.96 1.06
CA VAL A 108 -0.25 -18.19 2.26
C VAL A 108 0.51 -17.83 3.54
N LEU A 109 1.80 -18.17 3.62
CA LEU A 109 2.64 -17.82 4.77
C LEU A 109 2.99 -16.32 4.84
N LEU A 110 3.18 -15.65 3.71
CA LEU A 110 3.60 -14.25 3.65
C LEU A 110 2.43 -13.25 3.68
N VAL A 111 1.22 -13.68 3.35
CA VAL A 111 0.03 -12.84 3.18
C VAL A 111 -0.22 -11.90 4.38
N PRO A 112 -0.15 -12.32 5.66
CA PRO A 112 -0.37 -11.38 6.77
C PRO A 112 0.64 -10.23 6.84
N PHE A 113 1.87 -10.45 6.38
CA PHE A 113 2.88 -9.40 6.30
C PHE A 113 2.63 -8.50 5.08
N LEU A 114 2.41 -9.09 3.90
CA LEU A 114 2.17 -8.35 2.66
C LEU A 114 0.91 -7.47 2.76
N ALA A 115 -0.19 -8.04 3.25
CA ALA A 115 -1.43 -7.31 3.51
C ALA A 115 -1.21 -6.14 4.47
N HIS A 116 -0.33 -6.29 5.48
CA HIS A 116 -0.02 -5.18 6.38
C HIS A 116 0.73 -4.05 5.67
N GLU A 117 1.73 -4.36 4.85
CA GLU A 117 2.47 -3.33 4.11
C GLU A 117 1.58 -2.61 3.09
N GLU A 118 0.67 -3.34 2.43
CA GLU A 118 -0.34 -2.74 1.56
C GLU A 118 -1.29 -1.83 2.33
N GLU A 119 -1.90 -2.31 3.43
CA GLU A 119 -2.81 -1.46 4.22
C GLU A 119 -2.06 -0.26 4.84
N ARG A 120 -0.81 -0.42 5.25
CA ARG A 120 0.02 0.71 5.71
C ARG A 120 0.18 1.75 4.61
N THR A 121 0.41 1.32 3.38
CA THR A 121 0.60 2.21 2.22
C THR A 121 -0.70 2.90 1.80
N PHE A 122 -1.81 2.18 1.77
CA PHE A 122 -3.08 2.66 1.22
C PHE A 122 -4.09 3.17 2.27
N ARG A 123 -3.83 2.99 3.58
CA ARG A 123 -4.77 3.40 4.65
C ARG A 123 -4.22 4.30 5.73
N ALA A 124 -2.91 4.29 5.96
CA ALA A 124 -2.36 5.06 7.08
C ALA A 124 -2.68 6.56 6.90
N GLY A 125 -3.47 7.10 7.84
CA GLY A 125 -3.93 8.49 7.80
C GLY A 125 -5.24 8.73 7.06
N ALA A 126 -5.94 7.69 6.59
CA ALA A 126 -7.20 7.84 5.86
C ALA A 126 -8.30 8.59 6.65
N GLU A 127 -8.24 8.59 7.98
CA GLU A 127 -9.15 9.33 8.86
C GLU A 127 -9.07 10.87 8.74
N GLU A 128 -7.99 11.37 8.13
CA GLU A 128 -7.71 12.79 7.86
C GLU A 128 -7.88 13.16 6.38
N TRP A 129 -8.06 12.17 5.50
CA TRP A 129 -8.17 12.41 4.05
C TRP A 129 -9.51 13.01 3.67
N THR A 130 -9.48 13.86 2.64
CA THR A 130 -10.69 14.29 1.93
C THR A 130 -11.31 13.12 1.17
N MET A 131 -12.62 13.19 0.88
CA MET A 131 -13.31 12.16 0.08
C MET A 131 -12.65 11.92 -1.28
N ALA A 132 -12.22 12.98 -1.96
CA ALA A 132 -11.51 12.88 -3.24
C ALA A 132 -10.20 12.09 -3.12
N THR A 133 -9.43 12.31 -2.05
CA THR A 133 -8.19 11.57 -1.79
C THR A 133 -8.49 10.09 -1.55
N ARG A 134 -9.50 9.79 -0.74
CA ARG A 134 -9.91 8.40 -0.45
C ARG A 134 -10.28 7.64 -1.71
N VAL A 135 -11.12 8.23 -2.56
CA VAL A 135 -11.54 7.64 -3.84
C VAL A 135 -10.33 7.41 -4.74
N ARG A 136 -9.47 8.43 -4.93
CA ARG A 136 -8.26 8.30 -5.75
C ARG A 136 -7.37 7.18 -5.24
N THR A 137 -7.15 7.07 -3.93
CA THR A 137 -6.34 6.01 -3.33
C THR A 137 -6.93 4.62 -3.58
N GLN A 138 -8.26 4.44 -3.59
CA GLN A 138 -8.88 3.14 -3.91
C GLN A 138 -8.73 2.77 -5.37
N VAL A 139 -8.87 3.76 -6.26
CA VAL A 139 -8.63 3.58 -7.69
C VAL A 139 -7.18 3.16 -7.92
N THR A 140 -6.23 3.86 -7.29
CA THR A 140 -4.80 3.48 -7.36
C THR A 140 -4.54 2.09 -6.78
N PHE A 141 -5.17 1.75 -5.64
CA PHE A 141 -5.07 0.41 -5.05
C PHE A 141 -5.52 -0.68 -6.02
N GLY A 142 -6.64 -0.52 -6.72
CA GLY A 142 -7.09 -1.49 -7.72
C GLY A 142 -6.16 -1.56 -8.93
N LEU A 143 -5.80 -0.40 -9.50
CA LEU A 143 -5.05 -0.33 -10.75
C LEU A 143 -3.55 -0.68 -10.61
N ILE A 144 -2.94 -0.53 -9.44
CA ILE A 144 -1.53 -0.95 -9.25
C ILE A 144 -1.36 -2.46 -9.43
N HIS A 145 -2.43 -3.25 -9.18
CA HIS A 145 -2.40 -4.69 -9.37
C HIS A 145 -2.28 -5.11 -10.84
N LEU A 146 -2.52 -4.20 -11.80
CA LEU A 146 -2.20 -4.47 -13.21
C LEU A 146 -0.70 -4.73 -13.41
N ALA A 147 0.17 -4.22 -12.53
CA ALA A 147 1.59 -4.57 -12.53
C ALA A 147 1.85 -6.07 -12.23
N MET A 148 0.87 -6.79 -11.67
CA MET A 148 0.91 -8.24 -11.43
C MET A 148 0.38 -9.04 -12.63
N GLY A 149 0.08 -8.39 -13.75
CA GLY A 149 -0.35 -9.07 -14.97
C GLY A 149 -1.81 -9.47 -15.02
N ILE A 150 -2.59 -9.13 -14.00
CA ILE A 150 -4.03 -9.43 -13.96
C ILE A 150 -4.81 -8.64 -15.02
N PRO A 151 -6.00 -9.10 -15.44
CA PRO A 151 -6.86 -8.37 -16.35
C PRO A 151 -7.25 -6.96 -15.85
N VAL A 152 -7.47 -6.02 -16.77
CA VAL A 152 -7.95 -4.66 -16.43
C VAL A 152 -9.26 -4.72 -15.64
N ALA A 153 -10.19 -5.59 -16.03
CA ALA A 153 -11.44 -5.82 -15.31
C ALA A 153 -11.20 -6.22 -13.84
N ALA A 154 -10.17 -7.02 -13.57
CA ALA A 154 -9.83 -7.44 -12.22
C ALA A 154 -9.25 -6.29 -11.40
N GLY A 155 -8.37 -5.47 -11.99
CA GLY A 155 -7.87 -4.25 -11.35
C GLY A 155 -8.98 -3.26 -10.98
N ILE A 156 -9.98 -3.09 -11.85
CA ILE A 156 -11.16 -2.26 -11.55
C ILE A 156 -12.01 -2.90 -10.45
N ALA A 157 -12.25 -4.21 -10.49
CA ALA A 157 -13.01 -4.91 -9.45
C ALA A 157 -12.35 -4.81 -8.06
N LEU A 158 -11.02 -4.82 -7.99
CA LEU A 158 -10.27 -4.66 -6.74
C LEU A 158 -10.43 -3.28 -6.07
N ILE A 159 -10.91 -2.26 -6.79
CA ILE A 159 -11.29 -0.97 -6.19
C ILE A 159 -12.36 -1.19 -5.11
N VAL A 160 -13.27 -2.15 -5.29
CA VAL A 160 -14.29 -2.53 -4.30
C VAL A 160 -13.65 -3.05 -3.01
N SER A 161 -12.65 -3.93 -3.13
CA SER A 161 -11.85 -4.40 -1.98
C SER A 161 -11.20 -3.23 -1.25
N GLY A 162 -10.67 -2.27 -2.01
CA GLY A 162 -10.06 -1.07 -1.45
C GLY A 162 -10.99 -0.30 -0.53
N PHE A 163 -12.21 -0.01 -1.00
CA PHE A 163 -13.24 0.64 -0.16
C PHE A 163 -13.65 -0.19 1.05
N TYR A 164 -13.74 -1.52 0.91
CA TYR A 164 -14.05 -2.41 2.03
C TYR A 164 -12.97 -2.35 3.13
N PHE A 165 -11.69 -2.47 2.78
CA PHE A 165 -10.60 -2.40 3.76
C PHE A 165 -10.46 -1.00 4.38
N GLU A 166 -10.64 0.05 3.59
CA GLU A 166 -10.71 1.42 4.11
C GLU A 166 -11.83 1.58 5.14
N ARG A 167 -13.02 1.05 4.86
CA ARG A 167 -14.13 1.12 5.81
C ARG A 167 -13.77 0.46 7.14
N LEU A 168 -13.15 -0.71 7.11
CA LEU A 168 -12.70 -1.40 8.32
C LEU A 168 -11.65 -0.60 9.09
N TYR A 169 -10.67 -0.03 8.38
CA TYR A 169 -9.68 0.87 8.98
C TYR A 169 -10.35 2.07 9.68
N LEU A 170 -11.27 2.76 9.00
CA LEU A 170 -11.94 3.95 9.53
C LEU A 170 -12.84 3.63 10.73
N VAL A 171 -13.47 2.46 10.76
CA VAL A 171 -14.23 2.00 11.93
C VAL A 171 -13.29 1.71 13.09
N ALA A 172 -12.18 1.01 12.85
CA ALA A 172 -11.24 0.61 13.90
C ALA A 172 -10.46 1.80 14.48
N VAL A 173 -10.13 2.82 13.67
CA VAL A 173 -9.38 4.01 14.14
C VAL A 173 -10.26 5.03 14.86
N ARG A 174 -11.58 4.90 14.77
CA ARG A 174 -12.55 5.90 15.29
C ARG A 174 -12.29 6.26 16.75
N GLY A 175 -12.01 5.27 17.61
CA GLY A 175 -11.77 5.48 19.04
C GLY A 175 -10.49 6.26 19.36
N ASN A 176 -9.55 6.37 18.42
CA ASN A 176 -8.30 7.11 18.60
C ASN A 176 -8.27 8.45 17.84
N ARG A 177 -9.36 8.82 17.15
CA ARG A 177 -9.36 9.94 16.21
C ARG A 177 -9.04 11.29 16.87
N GLU A 178 -9.61 11.55 18.05
CA GLU A 178 -9.38 12.80 18.79
C GLU A 178 -7.91 12.92 19.24
N ARG A 179 -7.37 11.85 19.86
CA ARG A 179 -5.96 11.77 20.27
C ARG A 179 -5.00 11.94 19.09
N ILE A 180 -5.33 11.37 17.92
CA ILE A 180 -4.54 11.56 16.70
C ILE A 180 -4.61 13.02 16.23
N ALA A 181 -5.77 13.67 16.33
CA ALA A 181 -5.95 15.06 15.96
C ALA A 181 -5.20 16.02 16.90
N GLU A 182 -5.13 15.73 18.21
CA GLU A 182 -4.32 16.50 19.16
C GLU A 182 -2.83 16.48 18.80
N LEU A 183 -2.30 15.31 18.41
CA LEU A 183 -0.91 15.14 17.98
C LEU A 183 -0.57 15.84 16.66
N ARG A 184 -1.56 16.39 15.94
CA ARG A 184 -1.34 17.23 14.76
C ARG A 184 -0.87 18.62 15.13
N ASN A 185 -1.19 19.09 16.34
CA ASN A 185 -0.93 20.47 16.76
C ASN A 185 0.52 20.70 17.21
N VAL A 186 1.48 19.87 16.79
CA VAL A 186 2.90 20.18 16.95
C VAL A 186 3.20 21.40 16.09
N PRO A 187 3.56 22.55 16.69
CA PRO A 187 3.75 23.76 15.92
C PRO A 187 4.88 23.57 14.90
N PRO A 188 4.76 24.16 13.70
CA PRO A 188 5.86 24.21 12.75
C PRO A 188 7.06 24.93 13.39
N PRO A 189 8.29 24.73 12.86
CA PRO A 189 9.45 25.47 13.34
C PRO A 189 9.18 26.97 13.22
N ALA A 190 9.72 27.74 14.16
CA ALA A 190 9.62 29.20 14.12
C ALA A 190 10.14 29.71 12.78
N VAL A 191 9.32 30.49 12.08
CA VAL A 191 9.67 31.11 10.81
C VAL A 191 10.54 32.33 11.12
N ILE A 192 11.71 32.42 10.48
CA ILE A 192 12.54 33.62 10.53
C ILE A 192 11.89 34.67 9.65
N ASP A 193 11.59 35.84 10.23
CA ASP A 193 10.98 36.94 9.51
C ASP A 193 11.93 37.46 8.42
N CYS A 194 11.39 37.67 7.22
CA CYS A 194 12.15 38.30 6.15
C CYS A 194 12.34 39.79 6.46
N PRO A 195 13.56 40.34 6.27
CA PRO A 195 13.77 41.78 6.44
C PRO A 195 12.87 42.56 5.48
N PRO A 196 12.30 43.69 5.92
CA PRO A 196 11.37 44.47 5.11
C PRO A 196 12.06 44.98 3.84
N LEU A 197 11.29 45.11 2.76
CA LEU A 197 11.80 45.79 1.56
C LEU A 197 11.99 47.28 1.88
N PRO A 198 13.00 47.96 1.31
CA PRO A 198 13.27 49.38 1.54
C PRO A 198 12.27 50.27 0.75
N VAL A 199 10.97 50.01 0.92
CA VAL A 199 9.90 50.77 0.28
C VAL A 199 9.85 52.17 0.90
N GLY A 200 9.98 53.20 0.05
CA GLY A 200 9.95 54.61 0.48
C GLY A 200 11.31 55.24 0.76
N ALA A 201 12.41 54.48 0.72
CA ALA A 201 13.76 55.03 0.74
C ALA A 201 14.21 55.48 -0.68
N PRO A 202 15.13 56.46 -0.80
CA PRO A 202 15.80 56.74 -2.07
C PRO A 202 16.39 55.47 -2.68
N TYR A 203 16.28 55.33 -4.00
CA TYR A 203 16.79 54.14 -4.69
C TYR A 203 18.31 54.07 -4.59
N ASP A 204 18.80 53.06 -3.87
CA ASP A 204 20.21 52.68 -3.80
C ASP A 204 20.36 51.21 -4.23
N PRO A 205 20.93 50.93 -5.42
CA PRO A 205 21.13 49.57 -5.92
C PRO A 205 21.84 48.66 -4.93
N HIS A 206 22.88 49.16 -4.23
CA HIS A 206 23.66 48.34 -3.30
C HIS A 206 22.88 48.00 -2.04
N HIS A 207 22.00 48.90 -1.57
CA HIS A 207 21.09 48.59 -0.48
C HIS A 207 20.05 47.55 -0.91
N TRP A 208 19.46 47.69 -2.11
CA TRP A 208 18.51 46.72 -2.65
C TRP A 208 19.11 45.33 -2.81
N ASP A 209 20.31 45.22 -3.37
CA ASP A 209 21.01 43.95 -3.55
C ASP A 209 21.29 43.25 -2.21
N ARG A 210 21.73 44.01 -1.20
CA ARG A 210 21.95 43.49 0.16
C ARG A 210 20.66 42.96 0.78
N VAL A 211 19.56 43.72 0.73
CA VAL A 211 18.26 43.28 1.28
C VAL A 211 17.76 42.04 0.54
N GLN A 212 17.92 41.97 -0.78
CA GLN A 212 17.50 40.79 -1.55
C GLN A 212 18.33 39.55 -1.24
N ALA A 213 19.65 39.71 -1.07
CA ALA A 213 20.53 38.64 -0.64
C ALA A 213 20.16 38.12 0.76
N GLU A 214 19.86 39.02 1.70
CA GLU A 214 19.41 38.66 3.05
C GLU A 214 18.05 37.93 3.02
N ARG A 215 17.08 38.42 2.24
CA ARG A 215 15.79 37.74 2.04
C ARG A 215 15.95 36.37 1.38
N ALA A 216 16.90 36.21 0.46
CA ALA A 216 17.22 34.91 -0.13
C ALA A 216 17.79 33.94 0.91
N ALA A 217 18.71 34.41 1.76
CA ALA A 217 19.27 33.63 2.86
C ALA A 217 18.20 33.20 3.87
N VAL A 218 17.32 34.12 4.29
CA VAL A 218 16.20 33.80 5.21
C VAL A 218 15.24 32.78 4.60
N ARG A 219 14.92 32.88 3.29
CA ARG A 219 14.09 31.88 2.61
C ARG A 219 14.76 30.52 2.55
N ALA A 220 16.05 30.45 2.22
CA ALA A 220 16.81 29.21 2.19
C ALA A 220 16.84 28.54 3.58
N GLU A 221 17.05 29.32 4.64
CA GLU A 221 17.06 28.82 6.01
C GLU A 221 15.68 28.34 6.47
N ASN A 222 14.61 29.10 6.18
CA ASN A 222 13.23 28.66 6.45
C ASN A 222 12.89 27.36 5.70
N THR A 223 13.36 27.19 4.45
CA THR A 223 13.22 25.91 3.72
C THR A 223 13.98 24.79 4.41
N ARG A 224 15.22 25.03 4.85
CA ARG A 224 16.02 24.04 5.59
C ARG A 224 15.33 23.62 6.89
N LEU A 225 14.87 24.58 7.70
CA LEU A 225 14.15 24.32 8.95
C LEU A 225 12.86 23.53 8.71
N ARG A 226 12.12 23.87 7.64
CA ARG A 226 10.91 23.15 7.25
C ARG A 226 11.24 21.71 6.84
N LEU A 227 12.24 21.49 5.99
CA LEU A 227 12.65 20.14 5.57
C LEU A 227 13.14 19.33 6.77
N ALA A 228 13.97 19.90 7.63
CA ALA A 228 14.41 19.26 8.87
C ALA A 228 13.23 18.87 9.78
N TRP A 229 12.18 19.70 9.86
CA TRP A 229 10.97 19.38 10.60
C TRP A 229 10.12 18.29 9.91
N GLU A 230 9.99 18.33 8.58
CA GLU A 230 9.26 17.33 7.78
C GLU A 230 9.95 15.96 7.85
N ASP A 231 11.29 15.95 7.78
CA ASP A 231 12.16 14.79 8.01
C ASP A 231 12.13 14.38 9.50
N GLY A 232 11.72 15.30 10.36
CA GLY A 232 11.66 15.23 11.82
C GLY A 232 13.01 14.91 12.44
N GLU A 233 13.95 15.80 12.18
CA GLU A 233 15.13 16.01 13.00
C GLU A 233 14.73 16.52 14.41
N ASP A 234 13.59 17.20 14.53
CA ASP A 234 12.99 17.60 15.81
C ASP A 234 12.40 16.41 16.60
N GLU A 235 12.76 16.32 17.87
CA GLU A 235 12.37 15.22 18.76
C GLU A 235 10.87 15.21 19.06
N ALA A 236 10.24 16.39 19.18
CA ALA A 236 8.80 16.48 19.43
C ALA A 236 8.01 15.99 18.21
N SER A 237 8.43 16.37 17.00
CA SER A 237 7.87 15.86 15.74
C SER A 237 8.08 14.36 15.56
N ARG A 238 9.26 13.80 15.90
CA ARG A 238 9.46 12.33 15.91
C ARG A 238 8.53 11.63 16.87
N ARG A 239 8.44 12.13 18.10
CA ARG A 239 7.59 11.56 19.15
C ARG A 239 6.11 11.59 18.74
N ALA A 240 5.63 12.71 18.20
CA ALA A 240 4.26 12.82 17.70
C ALA A 240 3.98 11.87 16.53
N ARG A 241 4.91 11.74 15.56
CA ARG A 241 4.79 10.76 14.46
C ARG A 241 4.75 9.32 14.98
N SER A 242 5.62 8.97 15.94
CA SER A 242 5.62 7.64 16.58
C SER A 242 4.31 7.35 17.29
N LEU A 243 3.82 8.28 18.12
CA LEU A 243 2.56 8.15 18.84
C LEU A 243 1.36 8.02 17.88
N ARG A 244 1.33 8.79 16.78
CA ARG A 244 0.28 8.64 15.75
C ARG A 244 0.34 7.27 15.08
N ALA A 245 1.54 6.77 14.77
CA ALA A 245 1.70 5.43 14.21
C ALA A 245 1.23 4.34 15.19
N GLU A 246 1.55 4.48 16.48
CA GLU A 246 1.07 3.57 17.54
C GLU A 246 -0.45 3.59 17.68
N LEU A 247 -1.08 4.76 17.65
CA LEU A 247 -2.55 4.91 17.72
C LEU A 247 -3.26 4.34 16.50
N ARG A 248 -2.62 4.35 15.32
CA ARG A 248 -3.14 3.75 14.08
C ARG A 248 -2.89 2.26 13.96
N ALA A 249 -1.87 1.74 14.65
CA ALA A 249 -1.41 0.36 14.49
C ALA A 249 -2.52 -0.70 14.70
N PRO A 250 -3.44 -0.59 15.67
CA PRO A 250 -4.55 -1.53 15.80
C PRO A 250 -5.53 -1.51 14.62
N ALA A 251 -5.79 -0.33 14.06
CA ALA A 251 -6.68 -0.16 12.91
C ALA A 251 -6.05 -0.74 11.63
N LEU A 252 -4.76 -0.48 11.40
CA LEU A 252 -3.99 -1.10 10.33
C LEU A 252 -3.98 -2.63 10.47
N ALA A 253 -3.74 -3.16 11.68
CA ALA A 253 -3.76 -4.61 11.90
C ALA A 253 -5.14 -5.23 11.63
N THR A 254 -6.23 -4.52 11.95
CA THR A 254 -7.60 -4.98 11.69
C THR A 254 -7.90 -5.04 10.20
N ALA A 255 -7.57 -3.97 9.45
CA ALA A 255 -7.72 -3.94 8.00
C ALA A 255 -6.85 -5.01 7.32
N ALA A 256 -5.58 -5.12 7.74
CA ALA A 256 -4.65 -6.11 7.21
C ALA A 256 -5.07 -7.55 7.51
N ALA A 257 -5.71 -7.79 8.66
CA ALA A 257 -6.25 -9.10 9.01
C ALA A 257 -7.41 -9.49 8.10
N ALA A 258 -8.35 -8.57 7.85
CA ALA A 258 -9.46 -8.81 6.91
C ALA A 258 -8.94 -9.05 5.48
N HIS A 259 -7.98 -8.23 5.03
CA HIS A 259 -7.31 -8.41 3.74
C HIS A 259 -6.59 -9.78 3.67
N ALA A 260 -5.85 -10.16 4.70
CA ALA A 260 -5.20 -11.46 4.76
C ALA A 260 -6.19 -12.64 4.66
N VAL A 261 -7.34 -12.54 5.34
CA VAL A 261 -8.39 -13.56 5.27
C VAL A 261 -8.98 -13.64 3.86
N SER A 262 -9.27 -12.52 3.20
CA SER A 262 -9.71 -12.53 1.79
C SER A 262 -8.68 -13.22 0.89
N ASN A 263 -7.39 -12.91 1.03
CA ASN A 263 -6.34 -13.53 0.21
C ASN A 263 -6.17 -15.03 0.51
N TRP A 264 -6.34 -15.46 1.76
CA TRP A 264 -6.32 -16.88 2.10
C TRP A 264 -7.50 -17.65 1.51
N ILE A 265 -8.71 -17.06 1.49
CA ILE A 265 -9.86 -17.69 0.81
C ILE A 265 -9.54 -17.86 -0.69
N VAL A 266 -9.00 -16.83 -1.34
CA VAL A 266 -8.58 -16.92 -2.76
C VAL A 266 -7.53 -18.01 -2.94
N CYS A 267 -6.49 -18.06 -2.11
CA CYS A 267 -5.46 -19.09 -2.18
C CYS A 267 -6.04 -20.50 -1.97
N ALA A 268 -6.97 -20.68 -1.03
CA ALA A 268 -7.63 -21.95 -0.77
C ALA A 268 -8.48 -22.41 -1.96
N LEU A 269 -9.26 -21.50 -2.57
CA LEU A 269 -10.05 -21.80 -3.77
C LEU A 269 -9.17 -22.20 -4.95
N LEU A 270 -8.04 -21.50 -5.14
CA LEU A 270 -7.06 -21.84 -6.17
C LEU A 270 -6.42 -23.20 -5.93
N PHE A 271 -6.08 -23.50 -4.68
CA PHE A 271 -5.52 -24.81 -4.31
C PHE A 271 -6.52 -25.93 -4.58
N VAL A 272 -7.80 -25.74 -4.22
CA VAL A 272 -8.86 -26.70 -4.54
C VAL A 272 -9.01 -26.87 -6.05
N PHE A 273 -9.06 -25.77 -6.80
CA PHE A 273 -9.13 -25.81 -8.26
C PHE A 273 -7.98 -26.64 -8.87
N MET A 274 -6.75 -26.37 -8.46
CA MET A 274 -5.55 -27.10 -8.92
C MET A 274 -5.55 -28.59 -8.57
N LEU A 275 -6.21 -29.01 -7.48
CA LEU A 275 -6.31 -30.42 -7.11
C LEU A 275 -7.39 -31.18 -7.91
N THR A 276 -8.32 -30.44 -8.53
CA THR A 276 -9.47 -31.02 -9.24
C THR A 276 -9.32 -31.01 -10.76
N THR A 277 -8.32 -30.31 -11.28
CA THR A 277 -7.99 -30.18 -12.71
C THR A 277 -6.68 -30.88 -13.02
#